data_AF-A0A9X3ARA0-F1
#
_entry.id   AF-A0A9X3ARA0-F1
#
_cell.length_a   1.000
_cell.length_b   1.000
_cell.length_c   1.000
_cell.angle_alpha   90.00
_cell.angle_beta   90.00
_cell.angle_gamma   90.00
#
_symmetry.space_group_name_H-M   'P 1'
#
loop_
_entity.id
_entity.type
_entity.pdbx_description
1 polymer ?
#
loop_
_entity_poly.entity_id
_entity_poly.type
_entity_poly.pdbx_seq_one_letter_code
_entity_poly.pdbx_strand_id
1 'polypeptide(L)'
;MNAEFLYSSGYTLQDGADALACQFITEVTDMRIKCPACQQKATVYSRANTADDINSVYARCTNHQCEKFDNSFVSHVAFSHWINPKDEALQLTLTFMLDQLPADQRRQVLAQYQ
;
A
#
# COMPACT_ATOMS: atom_id res chain seq x y z
N MET A 1 -1.11 25.42 22.49
CA MET A 1 -1.21 23.97 22.72
C MET A 1 -2.28 23.44 21.79
N ASN A 2 -1.91 23.07 20.56
CA ASN A 2 -2.86 22.54 19.57
C ASN A 2 -2.27 21.25 19.02
N ALA A 3 -2.81 20.10 19.43
CA ALA A 3 -2.59 18.82 18.77
C ALA A 3 -3.90 18.50 18.04
N GLU A 4 -3.93 18.80 16.75
CA GLU A 4 -5.03 18.41 15.88
C GLU A 4 -5.05 16.89 15.74
N PHE A 5 -6.01 16.27 16.43
CA PHE A 5 -6.44 14.90 16.18
C PHE A 5 -7.12 14.85 14.82
N LEU A 6 -6.40 14.42 13.78
CA LEU A 6 -7.04 14.00 12.53
C LEU A 6 -7.48 12.54 12.68
N TYR A 7 -8.71 12.41 13.18
CA TYR A 7 -9.52 11.20 13.12
C TYR A 7 -9.72 10.81 11.65
N SER A 8 -9.40 9.57 11.30
CA SER A 8 -9.65 8.99 9.99
C SER A 8 -11.16 8.86 9.75
N SER A 9 -11.72 9.70 8.88
CA SER A 9 -13.07 9.51 8.32
C SER A 9 -13.11 8.19 7.55
N GLY A 10 -13.90 7.25 8.05
CA GLY A 10 -14.28 6.05 7.33
C GLY A 10 -15.29 6.40 6.23
N TYR A 11 -14.99 6.00 5.00
CA TYR A 11 -15.96 6.01 3.91
C TYR A 11 -16.65 4.65 3.86
N THR A 12 -17.96 4.63 4.13
CA THR A 12 -18.84 3.50 3.84
C THR A 12 -19.34 3.62 2.40
N LEU A 13 -18.96 2.68 1.53
CA LEU A 13 -19.59 2.50 0.22
C LEU A 13 -20.74 1.50 0.40
N GLN A 14 -21.98 1.97 0.25
CA GLN A 14 -23.17 1.13 0.21
C GLN A 14 -23.36 0.54 -1.19
N ASP A 15 -23.62 -0.76 -1.16
CA ASP A 15 -24.12 -1.72 -2.15
C ASP A 15 -24.58 -1.19 -3.52
N GLY A 16 -23.96 -1.75 -4.56
CA GLY A 16 -24.50 -1.85 -5.91
C GLY A 16 -24.07 -3.20 -6.48
N ALA A 17 -25.04 -4.10 -6.61
CA ALA A 17 -24.87 -5.43 -7.19
C ALA A 17 -24.34 -5.34 -8.63
N ASP A 18 -23.32 -6.14 -8.96
CA ASP A 18 -23.39 -7.10 -10.07
C ASP A 18 -22.07 -7.88 -10.22
N ALA A 19 -22.25 -9.16 -10.51
CA ALA A 19 -21.25 -10.21 -10.47
C ALA A 19 -20.15 -10.03 -11.52
N LEU A 20 -18.89 -10.15 -11.09
CA LEU A 20 -17.80 -10.87 -11.76
C LEU A 20 -16.66 -11.01 -10.73
N ALA A 21 -16.30 -12.26 -10.42
CA ALA A 21 -15.30 -12.60 -9.42
C ALA A 21 -13.88 -12.21 -9.88
N CYS A 22 -13.55 -10.92 -9.78
CA CYS A 22 -12.18 -10.51 -9.55
C CYS A 22 -11.97 -10.60 -8.03
N GLN A 23 -11.18 -11.57 -7.59
CA GLN A 23 -10.58 -11.53 -6.26
C GLN A 23 -9.61 -10.34 -6.22
N PHE A 24 -10.18 -9.13 -6.07
CA PHE A 24 -9.43 -7.99 -5.62
C PHE A 24 -8.90 -8.35 -4.24
N ILE A 25 -7.58 -8.35 -4.08
CA ILE A 25 -6.94 -8.37 -2.77
C ILE A 25 -7.36 -7.05 -2.10
N THR A 26 -8.53 -7.02 -1.46
CA THR A 26 -9.14 -5.82 -0.87
C THR A 26 -8.63 -5.50 0.53
N GLU A 27 -7.61 -6.19 1.01
CA GLU A 27 -6.99 -5.89 2.30
C GLU A 27 -5.51 -5.55 2.13
N VAL A 28 -5.22 -4.38 1.54
CA VAL A 28 -3.99 -3.66 1.91
C VAL A 28 -4.23 -3.11 3.31
N THR A 29 -4.13 -3.98 4.31
CA THR A 29 -4.01 -3.51 5.70
C THR A 29 -2.78 -2.62 5.76
N ASP A 30 -2.96 -1.40 6.28
CA ASP A 30 -1.85 -0.49 6.59
C ASP A 30 -0.66 -1.26 7.18
N MET A 31 0.56 -0.87 6.80
CA MET A 31 1.77 -1.48 7.35
C MET A 31 1.73 -1.45 8.88
N ARG A 32 1.59 -2.63 9.50
CA ARG A 32 1.53 -2.80 10.96
C ARG A 32 2.77 -3.53 11.45
N ILE A 33 3.43 -2.94 12.44
CA ILE A 33 4.52 -3.61 13.16
C ILE A 33 3.93 -4.71 14.05
N LYS A 34 4.45 -5.93 13.92
CA LYS A 34 4.04 -7.10 14.71
C LYS A 34 5.06 -7.36 15.81
N CYS A 35 4.60 -7.86 16.96
CA CYS A 35 5.48 -8.33 18.01
C CYS A 35 6.24 -9.60 17.55
N PRO A 36 7.56 -9.70 17.73
CA PRO A 36 8.33 -10.88 17.31
C PRO A 36 7.97 -12.15 18.11
N ALA A 37 7.40 -12.02 19.31
CA ALA A 37 7.05 -13.16 20.16
C ALA A 37 5.66 -13.72 19.87
N CYS A 38 4.63 -12.86 19.76
CA CYS A 38 3.24 -13.31 19.58
C CYS A 38 2.64 -13.00 18.20
N GLN A 39 3.36 -12.31 17.32
CA GLN A 39 2.92 -11.87 15.99
C GLN A 39 1.66 -11.00 15.96
N GLN A 40 1.16 -10.59 17.13
CA GLN A 40 0.05 -9.66 17.27
C GLN A 40 0.50 -8.22 17.01
N LYS A 41 -0.48 -7.34 16.77
CA LYS A 41 -0.27 -5.90 16.56
C LYS A 41 0.52 -5.31 17.73
N ALA A 42 1.54 -4.52 17.42
CA ALA A 42 2.29 -3.73 18.40
C ALA A 42 1.97 -2.23 18.23
N THR A 43 2.10 -1.47 19.31
CA THR A 43 1.94 -0.01 19.29
C THR A 43 3.30 0.65 19.12
N VAL A 44 3.43 1.48 18.09
CA VAL A 44 4.61 2.31 17.84
C VAL A 44 4.50 3.59 18.64
N TYR A 45 5.52 3.93 19.43
CA TYR A 45 5.54 5.17 20.21
C TYR A 45 6.65 6.14 19.77
N SER A 46 7.72 5.65 19.14
CA SER A 46 8.81 6.49 18.65
C SER A 46 9.41 5.95 17.36
N ARG A 47 9.98 6.85 16.57
CA ARG A 47 10.68 6.58 15.31
C ARG A 47 11.97 7.39 15.31
N ALA A 48 13.08 6.72 15.05
CA ALA A 48 14.39 7.35 14.85
C ALA A 48 14.85 7.08 13.43
N ASN A 49 15.36 8.10 12.76
CA ASN A 49 16.05 7.93 11.49
C ASN A 49 17.51 7.56 11.80
N THR A 50 17.93 6.36 11.41
CA THR A 50 19.28 5.84 11.71
C THR A 50 20.22 6.03 10.52
N ALA A 51 19.68 5.98 9.30
CA ALA A 51 20.37 6.27 8.05
C ALA A 51 19.33 6.68 7.00
N ASP A 52 19.72 7.39 5.94
CA ASP A 52 18.78 8.00 4.96
C ASP A 52 17.68 7.03 4.46
N ASP A 53 17.99 5.75 4.30
CA ASP A 53 17.04 4.72 3.83
C ASP A 53 16.51 3.77 4.93
N ILE A 54 16.99 3.88 6.18
CA ILE A 54 16.65 2.96 7.28
C ILE A 54 16.10 3.71 8.49
N ASN A 55 14.84 3.42 8.80
CA ASN A 55 14.16 3.92 9.98
C ASN A 55 14.11 2.86 11.09
N SER A 56 14.54 3.23 12.29
CA SER A 56 14.38 2.44 13.50
C SER A 56 13.07 2.79 14.20
N VAL A 57 12.19 1.79 14.31
CA VAL A 57 10.86 1.92 14.91
C VAL A 57 10.88 1.27 16.29
N TYR A 58 10.54 2.06 17.30
CA TYR A 58 10.40 1.60 18.68
C TYR A 58 8.93 1.27 18.94
N ALA A 59 8.68 0.00 19.25
CA ALA A 59 7.34 -0.53 19.43
C ALA A 59 7.23 -1.31 20.74
N ARG A 60 6.00 -1.45 21.23
CA ARG A 60 5.66 -2.17 22.44
C ARG A 60 4.55 -3.17 22.17
N CYS A 61 4.67 -4.37 22.75
CA CYS A 61 3.64 -5.40 22.63
C CYS A 61 2.39 -5.04 23.43
N THR A 62 1.22 -5.10 22.80
CA THR A 62 -0.08 -4.85 23.46
C THR A 62 -0.85 -6.13 23.81
N ASN A 63 -0.33 -7.31 23.46
CA ASN A 63 -1.02 -8.56 23.72
C ASN A 63 -0.76 -9.05 25.16
N HIS A 64 -1.79 -9.02 26.00
CA HIS A 64 -1.74 -9.49 27.39
C HIS A 64 -1.42 -10.98 27.55
N GLN A 65 -1.64 -11.79 26.52
CA GLN A 65 -1.33 -13.23 26.53
C GLN A 65 0.11 -13.54 26.12
N CYS A 66 0.90 -12.52 25.77
CA CYS A 66 2.29 -12.69 25.36
C CYS A 66 3.21 -12.67 26.58
N GLU A 67 4.19 -13.58 26.64
CA GLU A 67 5.23 -13.58 27.68
C GLU A 67 6.03 -12.26 27.72
N LYS A 68 6.11 -11.57 26.59
CA LYS A 68 6.77 -10.26 26.45
C LYS A 68 5.77 -9.11 26.38
N PHE A 69 4.63 -9.23 27.05
CA PHE A 69 3.68 -8.12 27.21
C PHE A 69 4.38 -6.88 27.79
N ASP A 70 4.03 -5.70 27.29
CA ASP A 70 4.58 -4.38 27.69
C ASP A 70 6.10 -4.17 27.44
N ASN A 71 6.82 -5.20 27.00
CA ASN A 71 8.22 -5.05 26.61
C ASN A 71 8.37 -4.24 25.32
N SER A 72 9.40 -3.39 25.31
CA SER A 72 9.77 -2.58 24.16
C SER A 72 10.76 -3.34 23.27
N PHE A 73 10.62 -3.19 21.96
CA PHE A 73 11.53 -3.74 20.97
C PHE A 73 11.76 -2.72 19.85
N VAL A 74 12.87 -2.92 19.13
CA VAL A 74 13.26 -2.09 17.99
C VAL A 74 13.12 -2.92 16.72
N SER A 75 12.50 -2.34 15.70
CA SER A 75 12.36 -2.93 14.37
C SER A 75 12.90 -1.95 13.32
N HIS A 76 13.72 -2.44 12.40
CA HIS A 76 14.24 -1.63 11.30
C HIS A 76 13.34 -1.77 10.09
N VAL A 77 12.93 -0.64 9.53
CA VAL A 77 12.15 -0.56 8.29
C VAL A 77 13.00 0.18 7.27
N ALA A 78 13.24 -0.47 6.14
CA ALA A 78 14.00 0.10 5.04
C ALA A 78 13.10 0.30 3.82
N PHE A 79 13.29 1.43 3.14
CA PHE A 79 12.69 1.62 1.82
C PHE A 79 13.41 0.71 0.80
N SER A 80 12.66 0.11 -0.12
CA SER A 80 13.22 -0.73 -1.18
C SER A 80 13.10 -0.07 -2.54
N HIS A 81 11.88 0.03 -3.07
CA HIS A 81 11.62 0.64 -4.37
C HIS A 81 10.16 1.07 -4.47
N TRP A 82 9.89 1.98 -5.39
CA TRP A 82 8.54 2.34 -5.77
C TRP A 82 7.96 1.22 -6.64
N ILE A 83 6.82 0.68 -6.21
CA ILE A 83 6.01 -0.15 -7.09
C ILE A 83 5.22 0.83 -7.96
N ASN A 84 5.58 0.91 -9.24
CA ASN A 84 4.82 1.69 -10.22
C ASN A 84 3.71 0.79 -10.79
N PRO A 85 2.44 0.94 -10.39
CA PRO A 85 1.36 0.17 -10.99
C PRO A 85 1.02 0.78 -12.34
N LYS A 86 1.84 0.58 -13.39
CA LYS A 86 1.50 1.20 -14.69
C LYS A 86 2.21 0.76 -15.94
N ASP A 87 3.31 0.00 -15.95
CA ASP A 87 3.92 -0.31 -17.26
C ASP A 87 3.05 -1.27 -18.07
N GLU A 88 2.59 -2.35 -17.45
CA GLU A 88 1.66 -3.32 -18.07
C GLU A 88 0.25 -2.73 -18.27
N ALA A 89 -0.25 -1.96 -17.31
CA ALA A 89 -1.58 -1.34 -17.41
C ALA A 89 -1.62 -0.21 -18.47
N LEU A 90 -0.55 0.57 -18.64
CA LEU A 90 -0.44 1.55 -19.73
C LEU A 90 -0.38 0.85 -21.08
N GLN A 91 0.40 -0.22 -21.21
CA GLN A 91 0.48 -0.99 -22.46
C GLN A 91 -0.89 -1.55 -22.86
N LEU A 92 -1.63 -2.13 -21.92
CA LEU A 92 -2.98 -2.64 -22.18
C LEU A 92 -3.96 -1.51 -22.56
N THR A 93 -3.89 -0.37 -21.87
CA THR A 93 -4.73 0.79 -22.19
C THR A 93 -4.43 1.34 -23.58
N LEU A 94 -3.14 1.47 -23.93
CA LEU A 94 -2.71 1.93 -25.25
C LEU A 94 -3.15 0.97 -26.36
N THR A 95 -3.05 -0.34 -26.14
CA THR A 95 -3.51 -1.35 -27.10
C THR A 95 -5.02 -1.25 -27.31
N PHE A 96 -5.79 -1.13 -26.22
CA PHE A 96 -7.24 -0.98 -26.30
C PHE A 96 -7.68 0.30 -27.04
N MET A 97 -6.97 1.42 -26.81
CA MET A 97 -7.22 2.68 -27.52
C MET A 97 -6.89 2.56 -29.01
N LEU A 98 -5.82 1.85 -29.39
CA LEU A 98 -5.43 1.63 -30.78
C LEU A 98 -6.40 0.70 -31.53
N ASP A 99 -7.02 -0.24 -30.84
CA ASP A 99 -8.01 -1.16 -31.44
C ASP A 99 -9.38 -0.48 -31.67
N GLN A 100 -9.67 0.61 -30.97
CA GLN A 100 -10.87 1.43 -31.18
C GLN A 100 -10.76 2.38 -32.39
N LEU A 101 -9.57 2.52 -32.99
CA LEU A 101 -9.31 3.44 -34.09
C LEU A 101 -9.54 2.77 -35.46
N PRO A 102 -10.14 3.47 -36.44
CA PRO A 102 -10.23 3.00 -37.81
C PRO A 102 -8.84 2.72 -38.41
N ALA A 103 -8.75 1.71 -39.28
CA ALA A 103 -7.48 1.20 -39.82
C ALA A 103 -6.61 2.27 -40.53
N ASP A 104 -7.21 3.34 -41.04
CA ASP A 104 -6.49 4.45 -41.67
C ASP A 104 -5.83 5.38 -40.66
N GLN A 105 -6.51 5.68 -39.55
CA GLN A 105 -5.98 6.51 -38.47
C GLN A 105 -4.92 5.76 -37.66
N ARG A 106 -5.09 4.44 -37.48
CA ARG A 106 -4.09 3.60 -36.82
C ARG A 106 -2.74 3.62 -37.55
N ARG A 107 -2.77 3.59 -38.89
CA ARG A 107 -1.55 3.65 -39.73
C ARG A 107 -0.83 4.99 -39.62
N GLN A 108 -1.57 6.10 -39.55
CA GLN A 108 -0.97 7.43 -39.32
C GLN A 108 -0.29 7.53 -37.95
N VAL A 109 -0.94 7.04 -36.90
CA VAL A 109 -0.36 7.06 -35.55
C VAL A 109 0.90 6.20 -35.50
N LEU A 110 0.88 4.98 -36.05
CA LEU A 110 2.06 4.11 -36.08
C LEU A 110 3.21 4.68 -36.93
N ALA A 111 2.91 5.42 -38.00
CA ALA A 111 3.91 6.09 -38.82
C ALA A 111 4.57 7.30 -38.13
N GLN A 112 3.93 7.85 -37.09
CA GLN A 112 4.45 9.00 -36.33
C GLN A 112 5.43 8.62 -35.22
N TYR A 113 5.45 7.34 -34.82
CA TYR A 113 6.27 6.79 -33.74
C TYR A 113 7.39 5.84 -34.24
N GLN A 114 7.59 5.74 -35.56
CA GLN A 114 8.78 5.13 -36.18
C GLN A 114 9.90 6.16 -36.34
#